data_AF-R5L3T8-F1
#
_entry.id   AF-R5L3T8-F1
#
_cell.length_a   1.000
_cell.length_b   1.000
_cell.length_c   1.000
_cell.angle_alpha   90.00
_cell.angle_beta   90.00
_cell.angle_gamma   90.00
#
_symmetry.space_group_name_H-M   'P 1'
#
loop_
_entity.id
_entity.type
_entity.pdbx_description
1 polymer ?
#
loop_
_entity_poly.entity_id
_entity_poly.type
_entity_poly.pdbx_seq_one_letter_code
_entity_poly.pdbx_strand_id
1 'polypeptide(L)'
;MHYSKLPFHYGDTVINVHIPACGKLDTQECRRSLSQAVSFFSRYFPELKWAYFLCESWLVYGNNHAFMAQNSNILQFTNLFTVHYSIHYENQTYERLFGLDRVPLFRSQIRKLPEETSLQKSAKEYRLSGRRFGIGIATIKKQTVLPSADFC
;
A
#
# COMPACT_ATOMS: atom_id res chain seq x y z
N MET A 1 -2.63 14.10 7.37
CA MET A 1 -2.36 14.06 5.91
C MET A 1 -1.70 15.35 5.46
N HIS A 2 -0.75 15.28 4.54
CA HIS A 2 -0.15 16.45 3.88
C HIS A 2 -0.87 16.70 2.55
N TYR A 3 -2.04 17.35 2.59
CA TYR A 3 -2.90 17.56 1.41
C TYR A 3 -2.20 18.32 0.28
N SER A 4 -1.22 19.17 0.58
CA SER A 4 -0.40 19.84 -0.44
C SER A 4 0.43 18.89 -1.32
N LYS A 5 0.57 17.63 -0.93
CA LYS A 5 1.24 16.58 -1.71
C LYS A 5 0.26 15.63 -2.40
N LEU A 6 -1.05 15.85 -2.27
CA LEU A 6 -2.08 14.96 -2.79
C LEU A 6 -2.77 15.61 -3.99
N PRO A 7 -3.34 14.80 -4.91
CA PRO A 7 -4.00 15.32 -6.11
C PRO A 7 -5.46 15.70 -5.83
N PHE A 8 -5.83 15.89 -4.57
CA PHE A 8 -7.14 16.26 -4.06
C PHE A 8 -6.98 17.10 -2.78
N HIS A 9 -8.02 17.86 -2.43
CA HIS A 9 -8.00 18.81 -1.33
C HIS A 9 -8.68 18.25 -0.08
N TYR A 10 -8.46 18.93 1.05
CA TYR A 10 -9.24 18.67 2.25
C TYR A 10 -10.74 18.91 1.96
N GLY A 11 -11.58 17.95 2.32
CA GLY A 11 -13.02 17.97 2.05
C GLY A 11 -13.43 17.22 0.79
N ASP A 12 -12.50 16.91 -0.12
CA ASP A 12 -12.79 16.07 -1.27
C ASP A 12 -13.08 14.64 -0.84
N THR A 13 -14.07 14.01 -1.48
CA THR A 13 -14.39 12.61 -1.23
C THR A 13 -13.46 11.70 -2.02
N VAL A 14 -12.94 10.67 -1.33
CA VAL A 14 -12.08 9.62 -1.88
C VAL A 14 -12.58 8.25 -1.45
N ILE A 15 -12.22 7.21 -2.21
CA ILE A 15 -12.52 5.82 -1.83
C ILE A 15 -11.26 5.19 -1.24
N ASN A 16 -11.33 4.78 0.03
CA ASN A 16 -10.20 4.14 0.70
C ASN A 16 -10.03 2.68 0.23
N VAL A 17 -8.80 2.30 -0.08
CA VAL A 17 -8.40 0.93 -0.43
C VAL A 17 -7.83 0.26 0.81
N HIS A 18 -8.49 -0.80 1.25
CA HIS A 18 -8.05 -1.62 2.38
C HIS A 18 -7.63 -3.03 1.91
N ILE A 19 -6.52 -3.54 2.46
CA ILE A 19 -5.97 -4.85 2.11
C ILE A 19 -6.18 -5.81 3.30
N PRO A 20 -7.13 -6.75 3.21
CA PRO A 20 -7.30 -7.78 4.24
C PRO A 20 -6.09 -8.73 4.29
N ALA A 21 -5.85 -9.34 5.45
CA ALA A 21 -4.74 -10.27 5.66
C ALA A 21 -5.05 -11.67 5.09
N CYS A 22 -5.49 -11.75 3.83
CA CYS A 22 -5.84 -13.00 3.18
C CYS A 22 -5.44 -13.01 1.71
N GLY A 23 -5.09 -14.21 1.22
CA GLY A 23 -4.75 -14.42 -0.19
C GLY A 23 -3.45 -13.74 -0.63
N LYS A 24 -3.19 -13.81 -1.93
CA LYS A 24 -2.07 -13.14 -2.59
C LYS A 24 -2.56 -11.83 -3.21
N LEU A 25 -1.70 -10.80 -3.22
CA LEU A 25 -1.91 -9.56 -3.97
C LEU A 25 -1.70 -9.81 -5.47
N ASP A 26 -2.57 -10.60 -6.10
CA ASP A 26 -2.53 -10.78 -7.55
C ASP A 26 -2.92 -9.48 -8.27
N THR A 27 -2.08 -9.05 -9.19
CA THR A 27 -2.22 -7.77 -9.89
C THR A 27 -3.53 -7.68 -10.68
N GLN A 28 -3.98 -8.77 -11.31
CA GLN A 28 -5.23 -8.76 -12.09
C GLN A 28 -6.44 -8.69 -11.17
N GLU A 29 -6.42 -9.44 -10.07
CA GLU A 29 -7.50 -9.41 -9.07
C GLU A 29 -7.60 -8.05 -8.38
N CYS A 30 -6.47 -7.39 -8.10
CA CYS A 30 -6.47 -6.02 -7.59
C CYS A 30 -7.11 -5.04 -8.59
N ARG A 31 -6.75 -5.12 -9.88
CA ARG A 31 -7.35 -4.27 -10.93
C ARG A 31 -8.86 -4.52 -11.08
N ARG A 32 -9.26 -5.79 -11.03
CA ARG A 32 -10.67 -6.20 -11.07
C ARG A 32 -11.45 -5.62 -9.89
N SER A 33 -10.91 -5.72 -8.68
CA SER A 33 -11.52 -5.16 -7.47
C SER A 33 -11.68 -3.64 -7.55
N LEU A 34 -10.65 -2.92 -8.03
CA LEU A 34 -10.71 -1.47 -8.23
C LEU A 34 -11.79 -1.09 -9.27
N SER A 35 -11.88 -1.83 -10.37
CA SER A 35 -12.91 -1.61 -11.41
C SER A 35 -14.32 -1.83 -10.86
N GLN A 36 -14.52 -2.92 -10.11
CA GLN A 36 -15.79 -3.25 -9.45
C GLN A 36 -16.22 -2.17 -8.46
N ALA A 37 -15.28 -1.57 -7.73
CA ALA A 37 -15.58 -0.45 -6.84
C ALA A 37 -16.16 0.74 -7.63
N VAL A 38 -15.61 1.08 -8.81
CA VAL A 38 -16.17 2.15 -9.63
C VAL A 38 -17.62 1.86 -10.03
N SER A 39 -17.89 0.65 -10.51
CA SER A 39 -19.26 0.23 -10.87
C SER A 39 -20.21 0.25 -9.67
N PHE A 40 -19.75 -0.21 -8.51
CA PHE A 40 -20.52 -0.24 -7.27
C PHE A 40 -20.93 1.17 -6.82
N PHE A 41 -19.97 2.08 -6.66
CA PHE A 41 -20.28 3.44 -6.21
C PHE A 41 -21.10 4.21 -7.25
N SER A 42 -20.88 3.99 -8.55
CA SER A 42 -21.69 4.62 -9.58
C SER A 42 -23.15 4.14 -9.57
N ARG A 43 -23.39 2.88 -9.23
CA ARG A 43 -24.73 2.29 -9.19
C ARG A 43 -25.51 2.64 -7.92
N TYR A 44 -24.86 2.57 -6.77
CA TYR A 44 -25.53 2.65 -5.47
C TYR A 44 -25.40 4.02 -4.79
N PHE A 45 -24.44 4.85 -5.24
CA PHE A 45 -24.18 6.19 -4.72
C PHE A 45 -23.90 7.20 -5.86
N PRO A 46 -24.81 7.34 -6.84
CA PRO A 46 -24.58 8.17 -8.04
C PRO A 46 -24.33 9.66 -7.75
N GLU A 47 -24.82 10.15 -6.62
CA GLU A 47 -24.58 11.50 -6.10
C GLU A 47 -23.14 11.69 -5.58
N LEU A 48 -22.46 10.62 -5.17
CA LEU A 48 -21.11 10.67 -4.62
C LEU A 48 -20.09 11.10 -5.68
N LYS A 49 -19.56 12.31 -5.54
CA LYS A 49 -18.52 12.83 -6.44
C LYS A 49 -17.14 12.55 -5.86
N TRP A 50 -16.37 11.72 -6.55
CA TRP A 50 -15.02 11.34 -6.16
C TRP A 50 -14.17 11.06 -7.40
N ALA A 51 -12.86 11.28 -7.26
CA ALA A 51 -11.89 11.17 -8.36
C ALA A 51 -10.72 10.23 -8.05
N TYR A 52 -10.47 9.90 -6.78
CA TYR A 52 -9.31 9.12 -6.38
C TYR A 52 -9.67 7.99 -5.43
N PHE A 53 -8.99 6.87 -5.63
CA PHE A 53 -8.73 5.90 -4.58
C PHE A 53 -7.56 6.37 -3.73
N LEU A 54 -7.62 6.13 -2.43
CA LEU A 54 -6.56 6.44 -1.47
C LEU A 54 -6.14 5.17 -0.73
N CYS A 55 -4.84 4.97 -0.58
CA CYS A 55 -4.28 3.89 0.23
C CYS A 55 -3.20 4.43 1.17
N GLU A 56 -3.32 4.08 2.45
CA GLU A 56 -2.34 4.36 3.50
C GLU A 56 -1.86 3.03 4.08
N SER A 57 -0.68 2.56 3.68
CA SER A 57 -0.23 1.23 4.06
C SER A 57 1.28 1.08 4.01
N TRP A 58 1.81 0.19 4.84
CA TRP A 58 3.19 -0.29 4.73
C TRP A 58 3.47 -0.94 3.38
N LEU A 59 2.45 -1.51 2.73
CA LEU A 59 2.57 -2.16 1.42
C LEU A 59 3.00 -1.19 0.33
N VAL A 60 2.58 0.09 0.42
CA VAL A 60 2.88 1.14 -0.56
C VAL A 60 3.98 2.09 -0.08
N TYR A 61 4.78 1.69 0.92
CA TYR A 61 5.91 2.48 1.40
C TYR A 61 6.97 2.64 0.30
N GLY A 62 7.38 3.89 0.04
CA GLY A 62 8.22 4.23 -1.12
C GLY A 62 9.59 3.52 -1.15
N ASN A 63 10.12 3.11 0.01
CA ASN A 63 11.41 2.43 0.10
C ASN A 63 11.30 0.90 0.18
N ASN A 64 10.13 0.31 -0.08
CA ASN A 64 9.97 -1.16 -0.09
C ASN A 64 10.90 -1.85 -1.10
N HIS A 65 11.18 -1.20 -2.23
CA HIS A 65 12.10 -1.71 -3.25
C HIS A 65 13.53 -1.93 -2.73
N ALA A 66 13.92 -1.30 -1.62
CA ALA A 66 15.26 -1.42 -1.06
C ALA A 66 15.50 -2.72 -0.28
N PHE A 67 14.45 -3.52 -0.04
CA PHE A 67 14.57 -4.81 0.65
C PHE A 67 13.63 -5.90 0.10
N MET A 68 12.67 -5.58 -0.76
CA MET A 68 11.81 -6.58 -1.39
C MET A 68 12.36 -7.03 -2.74
N ALA A 69 12.10 -8.27 -3.11
CA ALA A 69 12.41 -8.77 -4.45
C ALA A 69 11.59 -7.99 -5.51
N GLN A 70 12.22 -7.68 -6.64
CA GLN A 70 11.61 -6.87 -7.72
C GLN A 70 10.30 -7.46 -8.26
N ASN A 71 10.19 -8.79 -8.30
CA ASN A 71 9.00 -9.50 -8.75
C ASN A 71 7.96 -9.77 -7.64
N SER A 72 8.15 -9.25 -6.43
CA SER A 72 7.21 -9.48 -5.33
C SER A 72 5.84 -8.86 -5.61
N ASN A 73 4.78 -9.56 -5.22
CA ASN A 73 3.41 -9.08 -5.39
C ASN A 73 3.16 -7.74 -4.68
N ILE A 74 3.89 -7.43 -3.60
CA ILE A 74 3.78 -6.15 -2.89
C ILE A 74 4.27 -4.99 -3.77
N LEU A 75 5.42 -5.15 -4.44
CA LEU A 75 5.92 -4.13 -5.36
C LEU A 75 5.02 -4.02 -6.61
N GLN A 76 4.52 -5.14 -7.14
CA GLN A 76 3.55 -5.10 -8.25
C GLN A 76 2.25 -4.37 -7.85
N PHE A 77 1.74 -4.64 -6.65
CA PHE A 77 0.60 -3.92 -6.07
C PHE A 77 0.89 -2.43 -5.94
N THR A 78 2.07 -2.06 -5.42
CA THR A 78 2.51 -0.66 -5.29
C THR A 78 2.54 0.05 -6.63
N ASN A 79 2.93 -0.64 -7.71
CA ASN A 79 2.98 -0.08 -9.07
C ASN A 79 1.60 0.27 -9.64
N LEU A 80 0.49 -0.15 -9.00
CA LEU A 80 -0.84 0.32 -9.36
C LEU A 80 -1.11 1.76 -8.89
N PHE A 81 -0.32 2.26 -7.94
CA PHE A 81 -0.52 3.54 -7.29
C PHE A 81 0.53 4.57 -7.69
N THR A 82 0.15 5.84 -7.60
CA THR A 82 1.10 6.94 -7.47
C THR A 82 1.37 7.16 -5.97
N VAL A 83 2.59 6.87 -5.51
CA VAL A 83 3.01 7.15 -4.13
C VAL A 83 3.42 8.62 -4.02
N HIS A 84 2.72 9.38 -3.19
CA HIS A 84 2.95 10.83 -3.06
C HIS A 84 4.00 11.17 -2.01
N TYR A 85 3.91 10.50 -0.87
CA TYR A 85 4.90 10.63 0.18
C TYR A 85 4.87 9.39 1.09
N SER A 86 5.87 9.30 1.94
CA SER A 86 5.95 8.27 2.97
C SER A 86 6.34 8.88 4.30
N ILE A 87 5.95 8.20 5.39
CA ILE A 87 6.33 8.57 6.75
C ILE A 87 6.91 7.36 7.47
N HIS A 88 7.79 7.59 8.44
CA HIS A 88 8.31 6.54 9.29
C HIS A 88 7.28 6.15 10.34
N TYR A 89 6.54 5.09 10.03
CA TYR A 89 5.61 4.43 10.91
C TYR A 89 5.79 2.92 10.77
N GLU A 90 6.59 2.33 11.65
CA GLU A 90 7.09 0.96 11.47
C GLU A 90 6.13 -0.11 12.02
N ASN A 91 5.17 0.29 12.87
CA ASN A 91 4.27 -0.62 13.59
C ASN A 91 3.56 -1.59 12.63
N GLN A 92 2.97 -1.09 11.53
CA GLN A 92 2.28 -1.95 10.55
C GLN A 92 3.23 -2.98 9.94
N THR A 93 4.46 -2.60 9.59
CA THR A 93 5.42 -3.56 9.03
C THR A 93 5.77 -4.65 10.04
N TYR A 94 5.96 -4.29 11.31
CA TYR A 94 6.28 -5.25 12.36
C TYR A 94 5.13 -6.20 12.69
N GLU A 95 3.92 -5.66 12.80
CA GLU A 95 2.70 -6.44 12.98
C GLU A 95 2.53 -7.42 11.81
N ARG A 96 2.64 -6.94 10.58
CA ARG A 96 2.29 -7.72 9.38
C ARG A 96 3.37 -8.68 8.91
N LEU A 97 4.66 -8.41 9.15
CA LEU A 97 5.75 -9.32 8.77
C LEU A 97 6.19 -10.25 9.90
N PHE A 98 6.09 -9.80 11.15
CA PHE A 98 6.69 -10.49 12.29
C PHE A 98 5.69 -10.82 13.41
N GLY A 99 4.42 -10.41 13.29
CA GLY A 99 3.40 -10.68 14.31
C GLY A 99 3.64 -9.93 15.62
N LEU A 100 4.29 -8.77 15.56
CA LEU A 100 4.67 -8.01 16.74
C LEU A 100 3.77 -6.78 16.97
N ASP A 101 3.17 -6.70 18.15
CA ASP A 101 2.37 -5.54 18.58
C ASP A 101 3.23 -4.33 18.98
N ARG A 102 4.54 -4.52 19.18
CA ARG A 102 5.48 -3.48 19.59
C ARG A 102 6.73 -3.47 18.73
N VAL A 103 7.15 -2.27 18.35
CA VAL A 103 8.38 -2.04 17.59
C VAL A 103 9.61 -2.37 18.44
N PRO A 104 10.54 -3.23 17.98
CA PRO A 104 11.82 -3.44 18.62
C PRO A 104 12.62 -2.14 18.78
N LEU A 105 13.07 -1.84 20.00
CA LEU A 105 13.84 -0.64 20.33
C LEU A 105 15.35 -0.89 20.24
N PHE A 106 15.79 -2.11 20.52
CA PHE A 106 17.20 -2.47 20.56
C PHE A 106 17.60 -3.36 19.40
N ARG A 107 18.85 -3.16 18.94
CA ARG A 107 19.47 -3.98 17.88
C ARG A 107 19.50 -5.47 18.22
N SER A 108 19.60 -5.82 19.51
CA SER A 108 19.52 -7.21 20.01
C SER A 108 18.15 -7.85 19.82
N GLN A 109 17.07 -7.07 19.88
CA GLN A 109 15.71 -7.54 19.61
C GLN A 109 15.50 -7.76 18.11
N ILE A 110 16.01 -6.85 17.27
CA ILE A 110 15.96 -6.99 15.81
C ILE A 110 16.67 -8.28 15.36
N ARG A 111 17.81 -8.64 15.97
CA ARG A 111 18.52 -9.90 15.68
C ARG A 111 17.70 -11.16 15.96
N LYS A 112 16.67 -11.08 16.80
CA LYS A 112 15.79 -12.21 17.16
C LYS A 112 14.54 -12.31 16.27
N LEU A 113 14.33 -11.38 15.34
CA LEU A 113 13.18 -11.44 14.42
C LEU A 113 13.24 -12.74 13.60
N PRO A 114 12.07 -13.37 13.33
CA PRO A 114 12.00 -14.59 12.55
C PRO A 114 12.44 -14.32 11.10
N GLU A 115 12.86 -15.39 10.44
CA GLU A 115 13.46 -15.40 9.10
C GLU A 115 12.91 -16.57 8.28
N GLU A 116 11.65 -16.95 8.51
CA GLU A 116 11.00 -18.09 7.88
C GLU A 116 10.72 -17.84 6.39
N THR A 117 10.49 -16.57 6.04
CA THR A 117 10.30 -16.14 4.65
C THR A 117 11.47 -15.31 4.14
N SER A 118 11.65 -15.27 2.81
CA SER A 118 12.64 -14.38 2.17
C SER A 118 12.40 -12.90 2.52
N LEU A 119 11.13 -12.49 2.62
CA LEU A 119 10.75 -11.13 2.98
C LEU A 119 11.13 -10.79 4.42
N GLN A 120 10.94 -11.72 5.36
CA GLN A 120 11.37 -11.53 6.75
C GLN A 120 12.90 -11.39 6.85
N LYS A 121 13.67 -12.23 6.15
CA LYS A 121 15.13 -12.15 6.08
C LYS A 121 15.61 -10.79 5.60
N SER A 122 15.13 -10.36 4.44
CA SER A 122 15.59 -9.10 3.84
C SER A 122 15.11 -7.87 4.63
N ALA A 123 13.90 -7.91 5.21
CA ALA A 123 13.41 -6.86 6.10
C ALA A 123 14.26 -6.73 7.37
N LYS A 124 14.63 -7.87 7.99
CA LYS A 124 15.52 -7.90 9.16
C LYS A 124 16.89 -7.30 8.82
N GLU A 125 17.48 -7.70 7.70
CA GLU A 125 18.76 -7.14 7.22
C GLU A 125 18.65 -5.63 6.97
N TYR A 126 17.59 -5.19 6.29
CA TYR A 126 17.31 -3.78 6.04
C TYR A 126 17.25 -2.98 7.35
N ARG A 127 16.55 -3.50 8.37
CA ARG A 127 16.50 -2.85 9.68
C ARG A 127 17.84 -2.87 10.41
N LEU A 128 18.61 -3.95 10.32
CA LEU A 128 19.97 -4.05 10.86
C LEU A 128 20.95 -3.11 10.13
N SER A 129 20.69 -2.71 8.89
CA SER A 129 21.50 -1.67 8.22
C SER A 129 21.23 -0.24 8.74
N GLY A 130 20.33 -0.08 9.72
CA GLY A 130 19.97 1.23 10.29
C GLY A 130 18.83 1.93 9.55
N ARG A 131 18.34 1.37 8.44
CA ARG A 131 17.19 1.88 7.70
C ARG A 131 15.89 1.55 8.44
N ARG A 132 14.85 2.35 8.20
CA ARG A 132 13.55 2.26 8.90
C ARG A 132 12.43 1.92 7.93
N PHE A 133 11.43 1.20 8.43
CA PHE A 133 10.20 0.99 7.68
C PHE A 133 9.31 2.23 7.71
N GLY A 134 8.16 2.13 7.06
CA GLY A 134 7.16 3.18 7.08
C GLY A 134 5.88 2.77 6.40
N ILE A 135 5.02 3.76 6.20
CA ILE A 135 3.82 3.65 5.38
C ILE A 135 3.92 4.67 4.24
N GLY A 136 3.36 4.31 3.09
CA GLY A 136 3.15 5.23 1.98
C GLY A 136 1.72 5.76 1.99
N ILE A 137 1.56 6.96 1.45
CA ILE A 137 0.27 7.56 1.13
C ILE A 137 0.23 7.65 -0.39
N ALA A 138 -0.69 6.88 -0.99
CA ALA A 138 -0.69 6.64 -2.42
C ALA A 138 -2.11 6.70 -2.99
N THR A 139 -2.23 7.06 -4.25
CA THR A 139 -3.55 7.20 -4.91
C THR A 139 -3.61 6.48 -6.23
N ILE A 140 -4.83 6.13 -6.65
CA ILE A 140 -5.15 5.75 -8.03
C ILE A 140 -6.23 6.69 -8.53
N LYS A 141 -6.06 7.24 -9.74
CA LYS A 141 -7.10 8.07 -10.36
C LYS A 141 -8.21 7.17 -10.88
N LYS A 142 -9.48 7.48 -10.57
CA LYS A 142 -10.64 6.66 -10.94
C LYS A 142 -10.65 6.26 -12.41
N GLN A 143 -10.29 7.18 -13.30
CA GLN A 143 -10.30 6.94 -14.75
C GLN A 143 -9.27 5.89 -15.21
N THR A 144 -8.20 5.64 -14.46
CA THR A 144 -7.13 4.71 -14.88
C THR A 144 -7.44 3.24 -14.57
N VAL A 145 -8.53 2.97 -13.84
CA VAL A 145 -8.98 1.60 -13.52
C VAL A 145 -10.24 1.22 -14.27
N LEU A 146 -10.83 2.15 -15.03
CA LEU A 146 -11.91 1.82 -15.94
C LEU A 146 -11.32 1.17 -17.20
N PRO A 147 -12.04 0.23 -17.82
CA PRO A 147 -11.70 -0.19 -19.17
C PRO A 147 -11.59 1.07 -20.05
N SER A 148 -10.59 1.11 -20.94
CA SER A 148 -10.60 2.06 -22.03
C SER A 148 -11.97 1.98 -22.68
N ALA A 149 -12.67 3.10 -22.82
CA ALA A 149 -13.89 3.12 -23.59
C ALA A 149 -13.51 2.71 -25.00
N ASP A 150 -13.80 1.46 -25.37
CA ASP A 150 -13.91 1.10 -26.76
C ASP A 150 -15.00 2.01 -27.32
N PHE A 151 -14.59 3.02 -28.06
CA PHE A 151 -15.49 3.83 -28.85
C PHE A 151 -16.09 2.90 -29.90
N CYS A 152 -17.29 2.38 -29.63
CA CYS A 152 -18.21 1.93 -30.67
C CYS A 152 -18.81 3.14 -31.37
#